data_AF-A0A3M7GLW1-F1
#
_entry.id   AF-A0A3M7GLW1-F1
#
_cell.length_a   1.000
_cell.length_b   1.000
_cell.length_c   1.000
_cell.angle_alpha   90.00
_cell.angle_beta   90.00
_cell.angle_gamma   90.00
#
_symmetry.space_group_name_H-M   'P 1'
#
loop_
_entity.id
_entity.type
_entity.pdbx_description
1 polymer ?
#
loop_
_entity_poly.entity_id
_entity_poly.type
_entity_poly.pdbx_seq_one_letter_code
_entity_poly.pdbx_strand_id
1 'polypeptide(L)'
;MPAFLRSTTRVLVLFSVLALFLIGLHLSSLSPFPEWRLPNLIPSPAKDHDLAVNIDPDAPPCQQLGQPDDVVVVMRTGATEIKDKLPIHFNTTFRCYPDFLIFSDYEETFEGYQIHDVLADVDSSLKQSNDDFKHYERLQELGREGLQADELHGESYESGPVGKNDNPGWRLDKWKFLPMIVQSLKLRPEKKWFVFVEPDTYIVWSNMIQWLQKLDARKPLYYGSEVQIGDDIFAHGGTGFVMSRPAMKMGADEYLKNADEWHARTAAHWAGDCILGTALNQAGLPLNWAWPMFQGGNPVDLNWEDAKGDWRLWCTAAISYHHFTSFEIQDMWGWEQQRIAHSLAKQGKQSFWHTADNILHHREVFKEYILPNITEPRHDWNNVCERIVPEGEGMSLDQCRGECERRKGCLQYSHSPTGCNVSETFHLGTVGEGVTSGWLTDSVMDWMEHMHSCQSKDIKIS
;
A
#
# COMPACT_ATOMS: atom_id res chain seq x y z
N MET A 1 -99.40 -21.93 16.46
CA MET A 1 -98.88 -21.98 15.08
C MET A 1 -97.48 -22.58 15.09
N PRO A 2 -97.12 -23.39 14.08
CA PRO A 2 -96.40 -24.65 14.30
C PRO A 2 -94.87 -24.53 14.26
N ALA A 3 -94.20 -25.51 14.87
CA ALA A 3 -92.75 -25.67 15.04
C ALA A 3 -91.92 -25.80 13.74
N PHE A 4 -92.52 -25.56 12.58
CA PHE A 4 -91.86 -25.61 11.26
C PHE A 4 -91.20 -24.28 10.84
N LEU A 5 -91.43 -23.17 11.56
CA LEU A 5 -90.82 -21.85 11.25
C LEU A 5 -89.51 -21.53 11.99
N ARG A 6 -88.99 -22.42 12.85
CA ARG A 6 -87.71 -22.20 13.57
C ARG A 6 -86.48 -22.84 12.89
N SER A 7 -86.69 -23.75 11.95
CA SER A 7 -85.59 -24.47 11.26
C SER A 7 -85.08 -23.69 10.04
N THR A 8 -85.97 -23.08 9.26
CA THR A 8 -85.63 -22.31 8.06
C THR A 8 -84.86 -21.01 8.36
N THR A 9 -85.17 -20.33 9.47
CA THR A 9 -84.46 -19.10 9.87
C THR A 9 -83.02 -19.36 10.33
N ARG A 10 -82.74 -20.52 10.93
CA ARG A 10 -81.37 -20.88 11.34
C ARG A 10 -80.47 -21.23 10.16
N VAL A 11 -81.03 -21.89 9.14
CA VAL A 11 -80.30 -22.23 7.91
C VAL A 11 -80.01 -20.97 7.08
N LEU A 12 -80.98 -20.07 6.94
CA LEU A 12 -80.78 -18.79 6.25
C LEU A 12 -79.74 -17.90 6.94
N VAL A 13 -79.71 -17.86 8.27
CA VAL A 13 -78.70 -17.07 9.01
C VAL A 13 -77.30 -17.67 8.84
N LEU A 14 -77.16 -19.01 8.88
CA LEU A 14 -75.88 -19.67 8.68
C LEU A 14 -75.30 -19.46 7.26
N PHE A 15 -76.14 -19.54 6.22
CA PHE A 15 -75.71 -19.23 4.85
C PHE A 15 -75.35 -17.75 4.68
N SER A 16 -76.07 -16.84 5.32
CA SER A 16 -75.79 -15.40 5.27
C SER A 16 -74.47 -15.05 5.95
N VAL A 17 -74.19 -15.65 7.11
CA VAL A 17 -72.92 -15.47 7.85
C VAL A 17 -71.74 -16.06 7.09
N LEU A 18 -71.91 -17.24 6.46
CA LEU A 18 -70.86 -17.86 5.65
C LEU A 18 -70.55 -17.05 4.38
N ALA A 19 -71.58 -16.53 3.70
CA ALA A 19 -71.41 -15.66 2.54
C ALA A 19 -70.72 -14.33 2.90
N LEU A 20 -71.09 -13.70 4.01
CA LEU A 20 -70.42 -12.49 4.51
C LEU A 20 -68.97 -12.75 4.92
N PHE A 21 -68.68 -13.93 5.49
CA PHE A 21 -67.32 -14.31 5.86
C PHE A 21 -66.43 -14.58 4.63
N LEU A 22 -66.98 -15.23 3.59
CA LEU A 22 -66.27 -15.48 2.33
C LEU A 22 -66.06 -14.17 1.53
N ILE A 23 -67.04 -13.26 1.52
CA ILE A 23 -66.90 -11.93 0.91
C ILE A 23 -65.86 -11.08 1.68
N GLY A 24 -65.84 -11.17 3.02
CA GLY A 24 -64.85 -10.50 3.86
C GLY A 24 -63.42 -11.01 3.63
N LEU A 25 -63.23 -12.32 3.47
CA LEU A 25 -61.95 -12.93 3.11
C LEU A 25 -61.49 -12.57 1.69
N HIS A 26 -62.43 -12.43 0.76
CA HIS A 26 -62.09 -12.05 -0.62
C HIS A 26 -61.71 -10.57 -0.74
N LEU A 27 -62.37 -9.69 0.03
CA LEU A 27 -62.09 -8.25 0.07
C LEU A 27 -60.80 -7.91 0.85
N SER A 28 -60.46 -8.67 1.90
CA SER A 28 -59.18 -8.52 2.61
C SER A 28 -57.97 -9.01 1.82
N SER A 29 -58.17 -9.84 0.80
CA SER A 29 -57.11 -10.32 -0.11
C SER A 29 -56.77 -9.37 -1.27
N LEU A 30 -57.55 -8.29 -1.48
CA LEU A 30 -57.48 -7.45 -2.68
C LEU A 30 -57.23 -5.95 -2.41
N SER A 31 -56.75 -5.57 -1.23
CA SER A 31 -56.46 -4.17 -0.93
C SER A 31 -54.95 -3.90 -0.87
N PRO A 32 -54.41 -3.04 -1.77
CA PRO A 32 -53.06 -2.52 -1.69
C PRO A 32 -53.04 -1.27 -0.77
N PHE A 33 -51.88 -0.99 -0.16
CA PHE A 33 -51.49 0.22 0.60
C PHE A 33 -51.51 0.14 2.15
N PRO A 34 -50.56 0.85 2.80
CA PRO A 34 -49.72 0.28 3.85
C PRO A 34 -50.10 0.77 5.27
N GLU A 35 -50.00 -0.12 6.25
CA GLU A 35 -50.11 0.25 7.66
C GLU A 35 -48.79 0.81 8.21
N TRP A 36 -48.86 2.05 8.65
CA TRP A 36 -47.92 2.69 9.57
C TRP A 36 -47.87 1.95 10.90
N ARG A 37 -46.67 1.53 11.34
CA ARG A 37 -46.43 1.07 12.72
C ARG A 37 -45.42 1.96 13.44
N LEU A 38 -45.84 2.52 14.57
CA LEU A 38 -44.96 3.09 15.60
C LEU A 38 -44.29 1.95 16.40
N PRO A 39 -43.11 2.19 17.00
CA PRO A 39 -42.21 1.13 17.47
C PRO A 39 -42.50 0.75 18.92
N ASN A 40 -42.72 -0.54 19.18
CA ASN A 40 -42.65 -1.10 20.53
C ASN A 40 -41.26 -1.66 20.79
N LEU A 41 -40.56 -1.00 21.72
CA LEU A 41 -39.34 -1.43 22.40
C LEU A 41 -39.61 -2.68 23.26
N ILE A 42 -39.32 -3.87 22.75
CA ILE A 42 -38.96 -5.06 23.54
C ILE A 42 -37.91 -5.85 22.72
N PRO A 43 -36.72 -6.16 23.25
CA PRO A 43 -35.69 -6.87 22.51
C PRO A 43 -36.07 -8.34 22.32
N SER A 44 -36.21 -8.77 21.07
CA SER A 44 -36.24 -10.19 20.72
C SER A 44 -34.81 -10.74 20.69
N PRO A 45 -34.56 -12.00 21.08
CA PRO A 45 -33.23 -12.57 21.06
C PRO A 45 -32.76 -12.64 19.60
N ALA A 46 -31.54 -12.14 19.36
CA ALA A 46 -30.91 -12.08 18.06
C ALA A 46 -31.07 -13.42 17.33
N LYS A 47 -31.87 -13.43 16.27
CA LYS A 47 -31.66 -14.40 15.20
C LYS A 47 -30.42 -13.91 14.48
N ASP A 48 -29.40 -14.76 14.48
CA ASP A 48 -28.24 -14.63 13.61
C ASP A 48 -28.73 -14.24 12.22
N HIS A 49 -28.49 -12.99 11.84
CA HIS A 49 -28.37 -12.67 10.44
C HIS A 49 -27.11 -13.40 10.01
N ASP A 50 -27.31 -14.54 9.34
CA ASP A 50 -26.36 -14.99 8.33
C ASP A 50 -26.08 -13.77 7.44
N LEU A 51 -24.96 -13.10 7.72
CA LEU A 51 -24.31 -12.20 6.78
C LEU A 51 -23.94 -13.09 5.60
N ALA A 52 -24.87 -13.23 4.66
CA ALA A 52 -24.55 -13.64 3.32
C ALA A 52 -23.61 -12.55 2.79
N VAL A 53 -22.30 -12.74 3.02
CA VAL A 53 -21.24 -12.00 2.37
C VAL A 53 -21.56 -12.10 0.89
N ASN A 54 -21.84 -10.97 0.27
CA ASN A 54 -21.97 -10.88 -1.16
C ASN A 54 -20.56 -11.15 -1.70
N ILE A 55 -20.22 -12.42 -1.93
CA ILE A 55 -18.90 -12.82 -2.40
C ILE A 55 -18.83 -12.33 -3.84
N ASP A 56 -18.17 -11.20 -4.04
CA ASP A 56 -17.73 -10.77 -5.36
C ASP A 56 -16.97 -11.95 -6.00
N PRO A 57 -17.49 -12.56 -7.08
CA PRO A 57 -16.85 -13.71 -7.71
C PRO A 57 -15.46 -13.37 -8.27
N ASP A 58 -15.19 -12.08 -8.48
CA ASP A 58 -13.91 -11.57 -8.95
C ASP A 58 -13.02 -11.09 -7.78
N ALA A 59 -13.43 -11.25 -6.52
CA ALA A 59 -12.67 -10.82 -5.36
C ALA A 59 -11.27 -11.44 -5.35
N PRO A 60 -10.20 -10.62 -5.24
CA PRO A 60 -8.86 -11.15 -5.19
C PRO A 60 -8.65 -11.97 -3.90
N PRO A 61 -7.78 -13.00 -3.94
CA PRO A 61 -7.48 -13.86 -2.79
C PRO A 61 -7.15 -13.11 -1.50
N CYS A 62 -6.48 -11.96 -1.60
CA CYS A 62 -6.16 -11.08 -0.47
C CYS A 62 -7.38 -10.62 0.35
N GLN A 63 -8.59 -10.52 -0.23
CA GLN A 63 -9.79 -10.15 0.53
C GLN A 63 -10.24 -11.26 1.50
N GLN A 64 -9.85 -12.50 1.25
CA GLN A 64 -10.10 -13.63 2.14
C GLN A 64 -9.13 -13.66 3.31
N LEU A 65 -8.08 -12.82 3.27
CA LEU A 65 -7.14 -12.65 4.35
C LEU A 65 -7.73 -11.79 5.48
N GLY A 66 -8.96 -12.06 5.93
CA GLY A 66 -9.46 -11.61 7.24
C GLY A 66 -9.23 -10.12 7.49
N GLN A 67 -10.16 -9.29 7.05
CA GLN A 67 -10.06 -7.84 7.16
C GLN A 67 -9.90 -7.43 8.63
N PRO A 68 -8.80 -6.78 9.03
CA PRO A 68 -8.93 -5.84 10.13
C PRO A 68 -9.72 -4.69 9.53
N ASP A 69 -11.03 -4.62 9.81
CA ASP A 69 -11.91 -3.46 9.53
C ASP A 69 -11.38 -2.13 10.13
N ASP A 70 -10.21 -2.19 10.76
CA ASP A 70 -9.52 -1.18 11.52
C ASP A 70 -8.28 -0.58 10.83
N VAL A 71 -7.97 -0.94 9.58
CA VAL A 71 -6.85 -0.38 8.81
C VAL A 71 -7.34 0.55 7.72
N VAL A 72 -6.66 1.68 7.55
CA VAL A 72 -6.81 2.60 6.40
C VAL A 72 -5.48 2.71 5.70
N VAL A 73 -5.47 2.51 4.38
CA VAL A 73 -4.32 2.88 3.56
C VAL A 73 -4.49 4.32 3.08
N VAL A 74 -3.54 5.17 3.42
CA VAL A 74 -3.53 6.57 3.05
C VAL A 74 -2.52 6.74 1.92
N MET A 75 -3.02 6.81 0.69
CA MET A 75 -2.19 7.02 -0.50
C MET A 75 -2.00 8.51 -0.74
N ARG A 76 -0.75 8.95 -0.72
CA ARG A 76 -0.35 10.30 -1.07
C ARG A 76 0.17 10.34 -2.49
N THR A 77 -0.30 11.28 -3.29
CA THR A 77 0.20 11.53 -4.66
C THR A 77 0.22 13.05 -4.93
N GLY A 78 0.54 13.45 -6.16
CA GLY A 78 0.40 14.81 -6.65
C GLY A 78 -0.36 14.86 -7.98
N ALA A 79 -0.97 16.00 -8.30
CA ALA A 79 -1.70 16.17 -9.56
C ALA A 79 -0.80 15.99 -10.80
N THR A 80 0.51 16.13 -10.64
CA THR A 80 1.53 15.97 -11.68
C THR A 80 1.86 14.51 -12.05
N GLU A 81 1.52 13.53 -11.20
CA GLU A 81 1.82 12.11 -11.43
C GLU A 81 0.59 11.19 -11.32
N ILE A 82 -0.54 11.70 -10.82
CA ILE A 82 -1.75 10.91 -10.57
C ILE A 82 -2.23 10.15 -11.81
N LYS A 83 -2.09 10.70 -13.02
CA LYS A 83 -2.50 10.03 -14.26
C LYS A 83 -1.66 8.80 -14.59
N ASP A 84 -0.38 8.82 -14.26
CA ASP A 84 0.56 7.79 -14.68
C ASP A 84 0.68 6.69 -13.63
N LYS A 85 0.61 7.05 -12.34
CA LYS A 85 0.86 6.11 -11.24
C LYS A 85 -0.38 5.63 -10.49
N LEU A 86 -1.46 6.40 -10.42
CA LEU A 86 -2.64 6.00 -9.63
C LEU A 86 -3.51 4.89 -10.28
N PRO A 87 -3.79 4.91 -11.60
CA PRO A 87 -4.77 3.99 -12.20
C PRO A 87 -4.52 2.52 -11.94
N ILE A 88 -3.25 2.10 -11.83
CA ILE A 88 -2.92 0.70 -11.62
C ILE A 88 -3.51 0.16 -10.31
N HIS A 89 -3.58 0.99 -9.26
CA HIS A 89 -4.03 0.56 -7.94
C HIS A 89 -5.52 0.20 -7.92
N PHE A 90 -6.36 0.88 -8.71
CA PHE A 90 -7.81 0.59 -8.79
C PHE A 90 -8.08 -0.86 -9.19
N ASN A 91 -7.22 -1.44 -10.04
CA ASN A 91 -7.35 -2.81 -10.52
C ASN A 91 -6.42 -3.80 -9.80
N THR A 92 -5.58 -3.34 -8.87
CA THR A 92 -4.59 -4.16 -8.16
C THR A 92 -4.71 -3.97 -6.64
N THR A 93 -3.84 -3.18 -6.01
CA THR A 93 -3.67 -3.13 -4.55
C THR A 93 -4.92 -2.61 -3.81
N PHE A 94 -5.66 -1.65 -4.36
CA PHE A 94 -6.89 -1.15 -3.74
C PHE A 94 -8.00 -2.20 -3.68
N ARG A 95 -7.92 -3.24 -4.51
CA ARG A 95 -8.83 -4.38 -4.40
C ARG A 95 -8.57 -5.23 -3.16
N CYS A 96 -7.43 -5.08 -2.51
CA CYS A 96 -7.08 -5.76 -1.26
C CYS A 96 -7.34 -4.92 0.00
N TYR A 97 -7.32 -3.59 -0.12
CA TYR A 97 -7.44 -2.69 1.02
C TYR A 97 -8.91 -2.52 1.43
N PRO A 98 -9.26 -2.75 2.72
CA PRO A 98 -10.65 -2.64 3.18
C PRO A 98 -11.16 -1.20 3.22
N ASP A 99 -10.25 -0.24 3.37
CA ASP A 99 -10.52 1.19 3.38
C ASP A 99 -9.26 1.93 2.93
N PHE A 100 -9.45 2.99 2.15
CA PHE A 100 -8.36 3.84 1.70
C PHE A 100 -8.80 5.29 1.55
N LEU A 101 -7.82 6.19 1.63
CA LEU A 101 -7.93 7.61 1.36
C LEU A 101 -6.87 7.97 0.32
N ILE A 102 -7.22 8.83 -0.63
CA ILE A 102 -6.28 9.35 -1.62
C ILE A 102 -6.15 10.84 -1.43
N PHE A 103 -4.93 11.30 -1.14
CA PHE A 103 -4.60 12.70 -0.95
C PHE A 103 -3.71 13.20 -2.07
N SER A 104 -4.02 14.40 -2.55
CA SER A 104 -3.24 15.12 -3.54
C SER A 104 -3.14 16.61 -3.14
N ASP A 105 -2.46 17.40 -3.97
CA ASP A 105 -2.44 18.87 -3.93
C ASP A 105 -3.62 19.49 -4.71
N TYR A 106 -4.56 18.68 -5.18
CA TYR A 106 -5.75 19.09 -5.92
C TYR A 106 -6.95 18.19 -5.62
N GLU A 107 -8.10 18.81 -5.34
CA GLU A 107 -9.35 18.08 -5.11
C GLU A 107 -10.02 17.76 -6.45
N GLU A 108 -10.27 16.49 -6.71
CA GLU A 108 -10.99 16.05 -7.89
C GLU A 108 -11.67 14.69 -7.67
N THR A 109 -12.55 14.32 -8.60
CA THR A 109 -12.96 12.92 -8.76
C THR A 109 -12.17 12.33 -9.92
N PHE A 110 -11.32 11.35 -9.63
CA PHE A 110 -10.49 10.68 -10.61
C PHE A 110 -10.93 9.22 -10.78
N GLU A 111 -11.35 8.85 -11.98
CA GLU A 111 -11.88 7.51 -12.31
C GLU A 111 -12.97 7.00 -11.34
N GLY A 112 -13.79 7.92 -10.81
CA GLY A 112 -14.87 7.60 -9.87
C GLY A 112 -14.46 7.58 -8.39
N TYR A 113 -13.18 7.84 -8.08
CA TYR A 113 -12.66 7.92 -6.72
C TYR A 113 -12.44 9.37 -6.29
N GLN A 114 -12.76 9.66 -5.03
CA GLN A 114 -12.52 10.97 -4.45
C GLN A 114 -11.03 11.15 -4.14
N ILE A 115 -10.46 12.21 -4.68
CA ILE A 115 -9.11 12.69 -4.36
C ILE A 115 -9.27 13.91 -3.46
N HIS A 116 -8.66 13.89 -2.28
CA HIS A 116 -8.77 14.96 -1.30
C HIS A 116 -7.60 15.94 -1.42
N ASP A 117 -7.88 17.24 -1.47
CA ASP A 117 -6.85 18.26 -1.34
C ASP A 117 -6.34 18.34 0.10
N VAL A 118 -5.15 17.83 0.32
CA VAL A 118 -4.52 17.78 1.64
C VAL A 118 -4.04 19.15 2.12
N LEU A 119 -3.87 20.10 1.20
CA LEU A 119 -3.39 21.45 1.46
C LEU A 119 -4.52 22.47 1.60
N ALA A 120 -5.78 22.09 1.39
CA ALA A 120 -6.95 22.97 1.44
C ALA A 120 -7.00 23.84 2.72
N ASP A 121 -6.75 23.22 3.88
CA ASP A 121 -6.83 23.87 5.20
C ASP A 121 -5.52 24.57 5.63
N VAL A 122 -4.46 24.57 4.79
CA VAL A 122 -3.23 25.34 5.08
C VAL A 122 -3.53 26.85 5.01
N ASP A 123 -2.96 27.60 5.95
CA ASP A 123 -3.24 29.04 6.12
C ASP A 123 -3.07 29.84 4.82
N SER A 124 -4.06 30.69 4.54
CA SER A 124 -4.11 31.46 3.29
C SER A 124 -2.97 32.47 3.17
N SER A 125 -2.49 33.04 4.29
CA SER A 125 -1.39 34.00 4.25
C SER A 125 -0.07 33.30 3.92
N LEU A 126 0.12 32.06 4.38
CA LEU A 126 1.26 31.23 3.98
C LEU A 126 1.22 30.89 2.50
N LYS A 127 0.06 30.44 1.99
CA LYS A 127 -0.12 30.13 0.55
C LYS A 127 0.26 31.32 -0.34
N GLN A 128 -0.16 32.52 0.05
CA GLN A 128 0.10 33.75 -0.71
C GLN A 128 1.54 34.27 -0.58
N SER A 129 2.22 33.99 0.54
CA SER A 129 3.55 34.56 0.84
C SER A 129 4.70 33.62 0.52
N ASN A 130 4.45 32.32 0.38
CA ASN A 130 5.48 31.32 0.13
C ASN A 130 5.45 30.81 -1.31
N ASP A 131 6.59 30.95 -1.99
CA ASP A 131 6.76 30.56 -3.39
C ASP A 131 6.52 29.07 -3.69
N ASP A 132 6.60 28.18 -2.69
CA ASP A 132 6.26 26.77 -2.85
C ASP A 132 4.79 26.58 -3.30
N PHE A 133 3.89 27.49 -2.90
CA PHE A 133 2.45 27.40 -3.20
C PHE A 133 2.04 28.02 -4.54
N LYS A 134 2.95 28.66 -5.29
CA LYS A 134 2.63 29.21 -6.62
C LYS A 134 2.11 28.13 -7.58
N HIS A 135 2.68 26.93 -7.52
CA HIS A 135 2.21 25.79 -8.31
C HIS A 135 0.79 25.38 -7.88
N TYR A 136 0.55 25.29 -6.57
CA TYR A 136 -0.76 25.00 -6.00
C TYR A 136 -1.82 26.01 -6.42
N GLU A 137 -1.56 27.31 -6.28
CA GLU A 137 -2.52 28.36 -6.66
C GLU A 137 -2.91 28.28 -8.14
N ARG A 138 -1.93 28.12 -9.04
CA ARG A 138 -2.19 27.95 -10.47
C ARG A 138 -3.01 26.68 -10.75
N LEU A 139 -2.73 25.58 -10.03
CA LEU A 139 -3.46 24.33 -10.16
C LEU A 139 -4.92 24.47 -9.68
N GLN A 140 -5.17 25.24 -8.62
CA GLN A 140 -6.53 25.55 -8.16
C GLN A 140 -7.29 26.44 -9.15
N GLU A 141 -6.61 27.38 -9.82
CA GLU A 141 -7.23 28.27 -10.81
C GLU A 141 -7.55 27.58 -12.15
N LEU A 142 -6.62 26.78 -12.66
CA LEU A 142 -6.67 26.21 -14.01
C LEU A 142 -7.10 24.74 -14.03
N GLY A 143 -7.15 24.10 -12.87
CA GLY A 143 -7.24 22.66 -12.76
C GLY A 143 -6.05 21.95 -13.41
N ARG A 144 -6.17 20.64 -13.58
CA ARG A 144 -5.11 19.83 -14.20
C ARG A 144 -4.80 20.17 -15.65
N GLU A 145 -5.71 20.81 -16.38
CA GLU A 145 -5.45 21.29 -17.74
C GLU A 145 -4.40 22.40 -17.77
N GLY A 146 -4.15 23.06 -16.62
CA GLY A 146 -3.10 24.06 -16.46
C GLY A 146 -1.69 23.51 -16.18
N LEU A 147 -1.54 22.18 -16.04
CA LEU A 147 -0.22 21.56 -15.85
C LEU A 147 0.57 21.57 -17.15
N GLN A 148 1.84 21.97 -17.08
CA GLN A 148 2.74 21.94 -18.23
C GLN A 148 3.36 20.55 -18.41
N ALA A 149 3.72 20.19 -19.64
CA ALA A 149 4.22 18.85 -19.95
C ALA A 149 5.54 18.50 -19.24
N ASP A 150 6.38 19.50 -18.97
CA ASP A 150 7.64 19.39 -18.23
C ASP A 150 7.45 19.33 -16.70
N GLU A 151 6.24 19.59 -16.21
CA GLU A 151 5.87 19.43 -14.80
C GLU A 151 5.30 18.05 -14.47
N LEU A 152 4.94 17.29 -15.50
CA LEU A 152 4.41 15.94 -15.34
C LEU A 152 5.57 14.98 -15.01
N HIS A 153 5.38 14.17 -13.98
CA HIS A 153 6.34 13.16 -13.59
C HIS A 153 5.84 11.81 -14.05
N GLY A 154 6.52 11.24 -15.05
CA GLY A 154 6.35 9.83 -15.41
C GLY A 154 7.00 8.92 -14.36
N GLU A 155 7.32 7.69 -14.76
CA GLU A 155 7.93 6.67 -13.88
C GLU A 155 9.42 6.94 -13.52
N SER A 156 9.90 8.20 -13.61
CA SER A 156 11.31 8.50 -13.42
C SER A 156 11.75 8.35 -11.95
N TYR A 157 12.86 7.64 -11.74
CA TYR A 157 13.28 7.09 -10.45
C TYR A 157 14.17 7.97 -9.56
N GLU A 158 14.70 9.08 -10.07
CA GLU A 158 15.79 9.74 -9.36
C GLU A 158 15.36 11.01 -8.65
N SER A 159 15.28 10.95 -7.32
CA SER A 159 15.49 12.12 -6.47
C SER A 159 16.95 12.12 -6.03
N GLY A 160 17.69 13.16 -6.41
CA GLY A 160 19.07 13.34 -5.94
C GLY A 160 19.13 13.47 -4.41
N PRO A 161 20.34 13.44 -3.80
CA PRO A 161 20.52 13.46 -2.34
C PRO A 161 19.98 14.70 -1.61
N VAL A 162 19.50 15.71 -2.34
CA VAL A 162 18.91 16.95 -1.82
C VAL A 162 17.48 17.18 -2.36
N GLY A 163 16.88 16.16 -2.98
CA GLY A 163 15.62 16.26 -3.72
C GLY A 163 15.74 17.02 -5.05
N LYS A 164 14.62 17.21 -5.76
CA LYS A 164 14.51 18.06 -6.95
C LYS A 164 13.99 19.45 -6.56
N ASN A 165 14.84 20.28 -5.94
CA ASN A 165 14.42 21.60 -5.43
C ASN A 165 14.09 22.63 -6.52
N ASP A 166 14.35 22.31 -7.79
CA ASP A 166 13.93 23.08 -8.96
C ASP A 166 12.53 22.69 -9.45
N ASN A 167 12.00 21.54 -9.02
CA ASN A 167 10.70 21.02 -9.40
C ASN A 167 9.57 21.58 -8.51
N PRO A 168 8.61 22.35 -9.05
CA PRO A 168 7.54 22.96 -8.26
C PRO A 168 6.63 21.94 -7.55
N GLY A 169 6.34 20.80 -8.18
CA GLY A 169 5.53 19.74 -7.57
C GLY A 169 6.25 19.08 -6.40
N TRP A 170 7.55 18.82 -6.54
CA TRP A 170 8.38 18.26 -5.46
C TRP A 170 8.51 19.23 -4.27
N ARG A 171 8.71 20.53 -4.55
CA ARG A 171 8.73 21.57 -3.50
C ARG A 171 7.42 21.66 -2.74
N LEU A 172 6.29 21.43 -3.41
CA LEU A 172 4.98 21.43 -2.77
C LEU A 172 4.74 20.16 -1.93
N ASP A 173 5.28 19.03 -2.37
CA ASP A 173 5.02 17.71 -1.77
C ASP A 173 5.39 17.62 -0.27
N LYS A 174 6.48 18.29 0.15
CA LYS A 174 6.90 18.34 1.57
C LYS A 174 5.81 18.91 2.50
N TRP A 175 4.90 19.73 1.99
CA TRP A 175 3.84 20.38 2.76
C TRP A 175 2.68 19.43 3.09
N LYS A 176 2.59 18.28 2.42
CA LYS A 176 1.45 17.36 2.54
C LYS A 176 1.46 16.55 3.84
N PHE A 177 2.63 16.17 4.35
CA PHE A 177 2.76 15.18 5.45
C PHE A 177 1.96 15.53 6.71
N LEU A 178 2.17 16.72 7.29
CA LEU A 178 1.53 17.10 8.55
C LEU A 178 0.01 17.30 8.42
N PRO A 179 -0.51 18.07 7.43
CA PRO A 179 -1.95 18.15 7.19
C PRO A 179 -2.59 16.79 6.92
N MET A 180 -1.88 15.88 6.22
CA MET A 180 -2.39 14.54 5.92
C MET A 180 -2.71 13.74 7.18
N ILE A 181 -1.93 13.89 8.26
CA ILE A 181 -2.22 13.25 9.55
C ILE A 181 -3.56 13.73 10.10
N VAL A 182 -3.77 15.05 10.11
CA VAL A 182 -5.01 15.66 10.61
C VAL A 182 -6.21 15.23 9.77
N GLN A 183 -6.11 15.34 8.45
CA GLN A 183 -7.20 15.02 7.54
C GLN A 183 -7.56 13.53 7.57
N SER A 184 -6.57 12.64 7.59
CA SER A 184 -6.80 11.19 7.70
C SER A 184 -7.55 10.85 8.98
N LEU A 185 -7.13 11.41 10.11
CA LEU A 185 -7.79 11.21 11.40
C LEU A 185 -9.22 11.78 11.42
N LYS A 186 -9.45 12.94 10.78
CA LYS A 186 -10.78 13.54 10.65
C LYS A 186 -11.72 12.69 9.80
N LEU A 187 -11.25 12.14 8.69
CA LEU A 187 -12.03 11.32 7.76
C LEU A 187 -12.27 9.89 8.28
N ARG A 188 -11.38 9.38 9.13
CA ARG A 188 -11.43 8.01 9.66
C ARG A 188 -11.15 7.98 11.18
N PRO A 189 -11.96 8.67 11.99
CA PRO A 189 -11.65 8.89 13.40
C PRO A 189 -11.64 7.61 14.23
N GLU A 190 -12.30 6.54 13.78
CA GLU A 190 -12.44 5.28 14.55
C GLU A 190 -11.50 4.15 14.13
N LYS A 191 -10.71 4.34 13.06
CA LYS A 191 -9.78 3.32 12.57
C LYS A 191 -8.58 3.20 13.50
N LYS A 192 -8.02 1.99 13.65
CA LYS A 192 -6.92 1.72 14.59
C LYS A 192 -5.55 1.98 13.98
N TRP A 193 -5.40 1.72 12.68
CA TRP A 193 -4.13 1.76 11.96
C TRP A 193 -4.25 2.60 10.69
N PHE A 194 -3.22 3.38 10.43
CA PHE A 194 -3.06 4.19 9.23
C PHE A 194 -1.73 3.78 8.58
N VAL A 195 -1.80 3.26 7.36
CA VAL A 195 -0.63 2.86 6.56
C VAL A 195 -0.47 3.89 5.45
N PHE A 196 0.59 4.68 5.52
CA PHE A 196 0.86 5.74 4.55
C PHE A 196 1.77 5.20 3.44
N VAL A 197 1.40 5.48 2.20
CA VAL A 197 2.08 4.96 1.00
C VAL A 197 2.11 6.02 -0.11
N GLU A 198 3.03 5.86 -1.04
CA GLU A 198 3.06 6.54 -2.35
C GLU A 198 2.60 5.56 -3.45
N PRO A 199 2.30 6.03 -4.67
CA PRO A 199 1.84 5.16 -5.75
C PRO A 199 2.88 4.13 -6.20
N ASP A 200 4.17 4.42 -6.02
CA ASP A 200 5.30 3.52 -6.30
C ASP A 200 5.76 2.73 -5.07
N THR A 201 4.98 2.73 -3.97
CA THR A 201 5.16 1.85 -2.81
C THR A 201 4.32 0.57 -2.97
N TYR A 202 4.96 -0.60 -2.99
CA TYR A 202 4.26 -1.89 -2.89
C TYR A 202 4.18 -2.36 -1.44
N ILE A 203 2.97 -2.64 -0.94
CA ILE A 203 2.77 -3.28 0.36
C ILE A 203 2.47 -4.76 0.16
N VAL A 204 3.29 -5.62 0.78
CA VAL A 204 3.01 -7.06 0.90
C VAL A 204 1.85 -7.24 1.88
N TRP A 205 0.62 -7.20 1.35
CA TRP A 205 -0.58 -7.06 2.15
C TRP A 205 -0.78 -8.24 3.11
N SER A 206 -0.46 -9.45 2.66
CA SER A 206 -0.51 -10.66 3.48
C SER A 206 0.35 -10.57 4.74
N ASN A 207 1.53 -9.94 4.64
CA ASN A 207 2.42 -9.73 5.79
C ASN A 207 1.99 -8.53 6.64
N MET A 208 1.58 -7.42 6.01
CA MET A 208 1.10 -6.23 6.71
C MET A 208 -0.01 -6.59 7.71
N ILE A 209 -1.02 -7.35 7.28
CA ILE A 209 -2.12 -7.73 8.17
C ILE A 209 -1.67 -8.64 9.31
N GLN A 210 -0.82 -9.64 9.02
CA GLN A 210 -0.27 -10.53 10.05
C GLN A 210 0.58 -9.77 11.07
N TRP A 211 1.33 -8.76 10.63
CA TRP A 211 2.15 -7.92 11.49
C TRP A 211 1.29 -7.03 12.41
N LEU A 212 0.32 -6.31 11.86
CA LEU A 212 -0.56 -5.43 12.62
C LEU A 212 -1.39 -6.15 13.69
N GLN A 213 -1.79 -7.40 13.43
CA GLN A 213 -2.52 -8.23 14.41
C GLN A 213 -1.71 -8.55 15.68
N LYS A 214 -0.39 -8.45 15.63
CA LYS A 214 0.49 -8.70 16.77
C LYS A 214 0.80 -7.46 17.60
N LEU A 215 0.47 -6.28 17.08
CA LEU A 215 0.73 -5.02 17.74
C LEU A 215 -0.48 -4.56 18.58
N ASP A 216 -0.21 -3.86 19.67
CA ASP A 216 -1.27 -3.25 20.50
C ASP A 216 -1.62 -1.85 19.99
N ALA A 217 -2.68 -1.77 19.17
CA ALA A 217 -3.13 -0.51 18.56
C ALA A 217 -3.58 0.57 19.57
N ARG A 218 -3.71 0.24 20.87
CA ARG A 218 -4.03 1.21 21.93
C ARG A 218 -2.81 2.03 22.35
N LYS A 219 -1.60 1.62 21.96
CA LYS A 219 -0.36 2.35 22.22
C LYS A 219 -0.10 3.37 21.10
N PRO A 220 0.55 4.51 21.38
CA PRO A 220 1.00 5.43 20.34
C PRO A 220 2.22 4.81 19.66
N LEU A 221 2.02 4.31 18.43
CA LEU A 221 3.01 3.56 17.67
C LEU A 221 3.23 4.25 16.33
N TYR A 222 4.49 4.47 16.00
CA TYR A 222 4.97 5.02 14.74
C TYR A 222 6.12 4.14 14.25
N TYR A 223 5.93 3.47 13.12
CA TYR A 223 6.87 2.51 12.53
C TYR A 223 7.20 2.87 11.09
N GLY A 224 8.42 2.55 10.66
CA GLY A 224 8.85 2.63 9.28
C GLY A 224 10.35 2.35 9.16
N SER A 225 10.87 2.42 7.93
CA SER A 225 12.31 2.33 7.68
C SER A 225 13.00 3.60 8.14
N GLU A 226 13.97 3.48 9.05
CA GLU A 226 14.66 4.62 9.62
C GLU A 226 15.61 5.31 8.63
N VAL A 227 15.51 6.64 8.56
CA VAL A 227 16.47 7.54 7.90
C VAL A 227 16.85 8.64 8.89
N GLN A 228 18.04 9.22 8.70
CA GLN A 228 18.55 10.28 9.56
C GLN A 228 19.00 11.49 8.74
N ILE A 229 18.52 12.69 9.13
CA ILE A 229 19.00 13.98 8.64
C ILE A 229 19.36 14.82 9.86
N GLY A 230 20.63 15.19 10.00
CA GLY A 230 21.10 15.84 11.22
C GLY A 230 20.88 14.96 12.45
N ASP A 231 20.17 15.49 13.45
CA ASP A 231 19.83 14.78 14.69
C ASP A 231 18.44 14.11 14.63
N ASP A 232 17.69 14.32 13.55
CA ASP A 232 16.33 13.81 13.38
C ASP A 232 16.34 12.41 12.75
N ILE A 233 15.70 11.45 13.43
CA ILE A 233 15.47 10.09 12.94
C ILE A 233 13.98 9.89 12.68
N PHE A 234 13.64 9.49 11.47
CA PHE A 234 12.26 9.46 10.98
C PHE A 234 12.03 8.30 10.00
N ALA A 235 10.77 7.94 9.76
CA ALA A 235 10.43 6.94 8.74
C ALA A 235 10.56 7.56 7.35
N HIS A 236 11.27 6.89 6.45
CA HIS A 236 11.32 7.26 5.04
C HIS A 236 9.92 7.25 4.42
N GLY A 237 9.49 8.38 3.82
CA GLY A 237 8.14 8.54 3.26
C GLY A 237 7.78 7.50 2.20
N GLY A 238 8.66 7.32 1.20
CA GLY A 238 8.41 6.42 0.07
C GLY A 238 8.39 4.93 0.46
N THR A 239 9.14 4.52 1.48
CA THR A 239 9.08 3.13 1.97
C THR A 239 7.72 2.79 2.59
N GLY A 240 6.93 3.81 2.89
CA GLY A 240 5.71 3.70 3.66
C GLY A 240 5.98 3.64 5.16
N PHE A 241 4.99 4.08 5.93
CA PHE A 241 5.05 4.10 7.39
C PHE A 241 3.69 3.84 7.99
N VAL A 242 3.68 3.40 9.25
CA VAL A 242 2.46 3.00 9.96
C VAL A 242 2.31 3.77 11.25
N MET A 243 1.12 4.31 11.47
CA MET A 243 0.74 4.98 12.70
C MET A 243 -0.51 4.35 13.30
N SER A 244 -0.50 4.14 14.61
CA SER A 244 -1.72 3.81 15.36
C SER A 244 -2.58 5.06 15.58
N ARG A 245 -3.87 4.88 15.84
CA ARG A 245 -4.79 5.99 16.14
C ARG A 245 -4.31 6.91 17.28
N PRO A 246 -3.79 6.42 18.42
CA PRO A 246 -3.22 7.30 19.44
C PRO A 246 -2.02 8.11 18.92
N ALA A 247 -1.17 7.51 18.08
CA ALA A 247 -0.06 8.22 17.45
C ALA A 247 -0.54 9.32 16.49
N MET A 248 -1.55 9.02 15.67
CA MET A 248 -2.21 10.00 14.80
C MET A 248 -2.76 11.20 15.57
N LYS A 249 -3.42 10.95 16.72
CA LYS A 249 -3.93 12.01 17.60
C LYS A 249 -2.80 12.90 18.12
N MET A 250 -1.72 12.30 18.62
CA MET A 250 -0.56 13.04 19.12
C MET A 250 0.08 13.92 18.03
N GLY A 251 0.28 13.37 16.83
CA GLY A 251 0.83 14.14 15.71
C GLY A 251 -0.10 15.26 15.22
N ALA A 252 -1.40 14.99 15.14
CA ALA A 252 -2.40 16.00 14.80
C ALA A 252 -2.45 17.13 15.84
N ASP A 253 -2.47 16.80 17.13
CA ASP A 253 -2.49 17.78 18.22
C ASP A 253 -1.22 18.65 18.22
N GLU A 254 -0.03 18.05 18.00
CA GLU A 254 1.23 18.79 17.90
C GLU A 254 1.24 19.76 16.72
N TYR A 255 0.78 19.31 15.54
CA TYR A 255 0.71 20.16 14.37
C TYR A 255 -0.28 21.32 14.56
N LEU A 256 -1.50 21.02 15.02
CA LEU A 256 -2.55 22.04 15.17
C LEU A 256 -2.21 23.06 16.26
N LYS A 257 -1.53 22.65 17.34
CA LYS A 257 -1.14 23.53 18.44
C LYS A 257 0.01 24.47 18.05
N ASN A 258 0.93 24.02 17.20
CA ASN A 258 2.15 24.74 16.83
C ASN A 258 2.25 24.98 15.31
N ALA A 259 1.12 25.25 14.64
CA ALA A 259 1.04 25.30 13.19
C ALA A 259 2.06 26.26 12.55
N ASP A 260 2.18 27.49 13.07
CA ASP A 260 3.12 28.50 12.55
C ASP A 260 4.58 28.03 12.62
N GLU A 261 4.96 27.33 13.70
CA GLU A 261 6.31 26.77 13.85
C GLU A 261 6.56 25.71 12.79
N TRP A 262 5.62 24.78 12.62
CA TRP A 262 5.75 23.70 11.64
C TRP A 262 5.72 24.23 10.21
N HIS A 263 4.95 25.27 9.93
CA HIS A 263 4.99 25.94 8.63
C HIS A 263 6.35 26.58 8.37
N ALA A 264 6.91 27.30 9.34
CA ALA A 264 8.24 27.91 9.20
C ALA A 264 9.34 26.85 9.00
N ARG A 265 9.30 25.75 9.75
CA ARG A 265 10.25 24.63 9.61
C ARG A 265 10.11 23.94 8.25
N THR A 266 8.87 23.69 7.79
CA THR A 266 8.61 23.08 6.48
C THR A 266 9.11 23.97 5.33
N ALA A 267 8.91 25.29 5.44
CA ALA A 267 9.44 26.24 4.45
C ALA A 267 10.98 26.16 4.34
N ALA A 268 11.67 25.96 5.46
CA ALA A 268 13.13 25.90 5.54
C ALA A 268 13.74 24.51 5.29
N HIS A 269 12.92 23.47 5.07
CA HIS A 269 13.37 22.10 4.86
C HIS A 269 12.95 21.57 3.48
N TRP A 270 13.63 20.53 2.99
CA TRP A 270 13.32 19.91 1.69
C TRP A 270 12.56 18.58 1.84
N ALA A 271 12.80 17.84 2.93
CA ALA A 271 12.16 16.54 3.19
C ALA A 271 10.98 16.70 4.17
N GLY A 272 9.76 16.42 3.71
CA GLY A 272 8.55 16.56 4.55
C GLY A 272 8.33 15.40 5.53
N ASP A 273 8.85 14.21 5.22
CA ASP A 273 8.89 13.06 6.11
C ASP A 273 9.80 13.30 7.32
N CYS A 274 10.94 13.98 7.12
CA CYS A 274 11.78 14.49 8.20
C CYS A 274 10.99 15.43 9.12
N ILE A 275 10.27 16.41 8.55
CA ILE A 275 9.44 17.35 9.32
C ILE A 275 8.38 16.62 10.14
N LEU A 276 7.69 15.64 9.54
CA LEU A 276 6.74 14.79 10.26
C LEU A 276 7.43 14.06 11.42
N GLY A 277 8.56 13.41 11.17
CA GLY A 277 9.33 12.71 12.20
C GLY A 277 9.77 13.60 13.35
N THR A 278 10.28 14.80 13.06
CA THR A 278 10.63 15.80 14.08
C THR A 278 9.41 16.22 14.90
N ALA A 279 8.26 16.45 14.26
CA ALA A 279 7.02 16.79 14.97
C ALA A 279 6.54 15.66 15.88
N LEU A 280 6.55 14.41 15.39
CA LEU A 280 6.19 13.26 16.19
C LEU A 280 7.15 13.07 17.37
N ASN A 281 8.47 13.24 17.15
CA ASN A 281 9.44 13.16 18.23
C ASN A 281 9.24 14.27 19.28
N GLN A 282 8.93 15.49 18.86
CA GLN A 282 8.56 16.60 19.75
C GLN A 282 7.29 16.31 20.56
N ALA A 283 6.33 15.59 19.97
CA ALA A 283 5.14 15.10 20.65
C ALA A 283 5.43 13.92 21.62
N GLY A 284 6.68 13.45 21.74
CA GLY A 284 7.07 12.30 22.56
C GLY A 284 6.81 10.95 21.90
N LEU A 285 6.74 10.91 20.57
CA LEU A 285 6.51 9.72 19.75
C LEU A 285 7.71 9.45 18.84
N PRO A 286 8.78 8.83 19.35
CA PRO A 286 9.94 8.47 18.54
C PRO A 286 9.60 7.34 17.55
N LEU A 287 10.38 7.26 16.47
CA LEU A 287 10.27 6.18 15.49
C LEU A 287 10.61 4.82 16.12
N ASN A 288 9.77 3.83 15.85
CA ASN A 288 10.10 2.42 16.05
C ASN A 288 10.70 1.88 14.74
N TRP A 289 11.99 1.55 14.78
CA TRP A 289 12.74 1.15 13.59
C TRP A 289 12.22 -0.18 13.07
N ALA A 290 11.94 -0.24 11.78
CA ALA A 290 11.35 -1.41 11.14
C ALA A 290 12.08 -1.84 9.85
N TRP A 291 13.23 -1.23 9.53
CA TRP A 291 14.14 -1.80 8.54
C TRP A 291 14.68 -3.15 9.04
N PRO A 292 14.81 -4.20 8.20
CA PRO A 292 14.58 -4.22 6.75
C PRO A 292 13.18 -4.64 6.33
N MET A 293 12.24 -4.90 7.26
CA MET A 293 10.88 -5.33 6.86
C MET A 293 10.21 -4.30 5.95
N PHE A 294 10.37 -3.03 6.32
CA PHE A 294 10.08 -1.89 5.47
C PHE A 294 11.32 -1.62 4.63
N GLN A 295 11.31 -1.99 3.35
CA GLN A 295 12.46 -1.86 2.45
C GLN A 295 12.21 -0.73 1.45
N GLY A 296 13.12 0.25 1.41
CA GLY A 296 13.03 1.42 0.52
C GLY A 296 13.56 1.21 -0.90
N GLY A 297 14.16 0.05 -1.21
CA GLY A 297 14.61 -0.27 -2.56
C GLY A 297 13.65 -1.16 -3.35
N ASN A 298 13.81 -1.15 -4.67
CA ASN A 298 13.13 -2.08 -5.57
C ASN A 298 13.86 -3.44 -5.55
N PRO A 299 13.15 -4.58 -5.35
CA PRO A 299 13.72 -5.93 -5.37
C PRO A 299 14.68 -6.24 -6.53
N VAL A 300 14.50 -5.62 -7.70
CA VAL A 300 15.39 -5.84 -8.85
C VAL A 300 16.80 -5.28 -8.63
N ASP A 301 16.95 -4.30 -7.73
CA ASP A 301 18.17 -3.54 -7.46
C ASP A 301 18.63 -3.62 -5.99
N LEU A 302 18.05 -4.52 -5.18
CA LEU A 302 18.47 -4.70 -3.79
C LEU A 302 19.82 -5.44 -3.69
N ASN A 303 20.66 -4.98 -2.77
CA ASN A 303 21.71 -5.83 -2.22
C ASN A 303 21.11 -6.79 -1.19
N TRP A 304 20.87 -8.03 -1.62
CA TRP A 304 20.27 -9.08 -0.80
C TRP A 304 21.10 -9.52 0.42
N GLU A 305 22.38 -9.13 0.48
CA GLU A 305 23.28 -9.37 1.60
C GLU A 305 23.18 -8.32 2.72
N ASP A 306 22.42 -7.24 2.50
CA ASP A 306 22.36 -6.11 3.43
C ASP A 306 21.97 -6.53 4.85
N ALA A 307 22.69 -5.98 5.83
CA ALA A 307 22.50 -6.26 7.23
C ALA A 307 22.84 -5.06 8.11
N LYS A 308 22.08 -4.87 9.20
CA LYS A 308 22.30 -3.87 10.23
C LYS A 308 22.24 -4.51 11.61
N GLY A 309 23.41 -4.62 12.25
CA GLY A 309 23.55 -5.33 13.51
C GLY A 309 23.12 -6.79 13.36
N ASP A 310 22.07 -7.17 14.07
CA ASP A 310 21.52 -8.53 14.04
C ASP A 310 20.53 -8.78 12.90
N TRP A 311 20.06 -7.73 12.23
CA TRP A 311 19.02 -7.84 11.20
C TRP A 311 19.65 -8.04 9.82
N ARG A 312 19.20 -9.07 9.10
CA ARG A 312 19.62 -9.36 7.72
C ARG A 312 18.42 -9.31 6.80
N LEU A 313 18.49 -8.50 5.74
CA LEU A 313 17.43 -8.33 4.74
C LEU A 313 16.88 -9.69 4.31
N TRP A 314 17.76 -10.58 3.85
CA TRP A 314 17.42 -11.93 3.40
C TRP A 314 16.46 -12.70 4.33
N CYS A 315 16.61 -12.54 5.65
CA CYS A 315 15.94 -13.35 6.64
C CYS A 315 14.66 -12.74 7.21
N THR A 316 14.42 -11.44 7.02
CA THR A 316 13.28 -10.73 7.62
C THR A 316 12.01 -10.80 6.76
N ALA A 317 10.85 -10.61 7.39
CA ALA A 317 9.58 -10.56 6.70
C ALA A 317 9.50 -9.33 5.79
N ALA A 318 9.07 -9.47 4.54
CA ALA A 318 8.90 -8.34 3.63
C ALA A 318 7.55 -7.66 3.89
N ILE A 319 7.54 -6.38 4.28
CA ILE A 319 6.32 -5.59 4.49
C ILE A 319 6.10 -4.62 3.33
N SER A 320 7.14 -3.90 2.90
CA SER A 320 7.05 -2.97 1.79
C SER A 320 8.31 -2.95 0.93
N TYR A 321 8.11 -2.55 -0.32
CA TYR A 321 9.14 -2.15 -1.26
C TYR A 321 8.77 -0.80 -1.88
N HIS A 322 9.73 -0.11 -2.47
CA HIS A 322 9.51 1.20 -3.10
C HIS A 322 10.21 1.28 -4.46
N HIS A 323 9.96 2.36 -5.20
CA HIS A 323 10.46 2.59 -6.56
C HIS A 323 9.94 1.54 -7.55
N PHE A 324 8.65 1.26 -7.52
CA PHE A 324 8.00 0.41 -8.52
C PHE A 324 7.44 1.25 -9.67
N THR A 325 7.64 0.79 -10.91
CA THR A 325 6.75 1.16 -12.03
C THR A 325 5.34 0.67 -11.76
N SER A 326 4.36 1.24 -12.47
CA SER A 326 3.00 0.71 -12.49
C SER A 326 2.96 -0.75 -12.97
N PHE A 327 3.83 -1.11 -13.92
CA PHE A 327 3.94 -2.49 -14.39
C PHE A 327 4.44 -3.44 -13.29
N GLU A 328 5.48 -3.06 -12.54
CA GLU A 328 5.99 -3.86 -11.43
C GLU A 328 4.99 -3.98 -10.28
N ILE A 329 4.19 -2.93 -10.00
CA ILE A 329 3.08 -3.03 -9.04
C ILE A 329 2.11 -4.12 -9.48
N GLN A 330 1.74 -4.14 -10.77
CA GLN A 330 0.83 -5.15 -11.32
C GLN A 330 1.41 -6.56 -11.23
N ASP A 331 2.67 -6.74 -11.61
CA ASP A 331 3.35 -8.03 -11.66
C ASP A 331 3.51 -8.62 -10.25
N MET A 332 4.05 -7.82 -9.32
CA MET A 332 4.21 -8.21 -7.91
C MET A 332 2.85 -8.50 -7.25
N TRP A 333 1.82 -7.70 -7.54
CA TRP A 333 0.45 -7.95 -7.06
C TRP A 333 -0.08 -9.29 -7.57
N GLY A 334 0.05 -9.55 -8.87
CA GLY A 334 -0.38 -10.80 -9.50
C GLY A 334 0.30 -12.01 -8.89
N TRP A 335 1.62 -11.92 -8.68
CA TRP A 335 2.41 -12.94 -8.00
C TRP A 335 1.95 -13.17 -6.54
N GLU A 336 1.76 -12.11 -5.75
CA GLU A 336 1.29 -12.25 -4.37
C GLU A 336 -0.12 -12.88 -4.32
N GLN A 337 -1.04 -12.48 -5.22
CA GLN A 337 -2.38 -13.08 -5.28
C GLN A 337 -2.32 -14.58 -5.58
N GLN A 338 -1.47 -15.02 -6.52
CA GLN A 338 -1.29 -16.43 -6.82
C GLN A 338 -0.75 -17.20 -5.61
N ARG A 339 0.24 -16.63 -4.90
CA ARG A 339 0.80 -17.21 -3.69
C ARG A 339 -0.24 -17.34 -2.58
N ILE A 340 -1.04 -16.29 -2.36
CA ILE A 340 -2.15 -16.30 -1.38
C ILE A 340 -3.17 -17.38 -1.75
N ALA A 341 -3.61 -17.44 -3.01
CA ALA A 341 -4.57 -18.43 -3.48
C ALA A 341 -4.07 -19.87 -3.23
N HIS A 342 -2.80 -20.13 -3.55
CA HIS A 342 -2.17 -21.44 -3.32
C HIS A 342 -2.11 -21.79 -1.83
N SER A 343 -1.74 -20.84 -0.96
CA SER A 343 -1.74 -21.05 0.50
C SER A 343 -3.15 -21.35 1.04
N LEU A 344 -4.15 -20.56 0.63
CA LEU A 344 -5.55 -20.75 1.03
C LEU A 344 -6.09 -22.12 0.59
N ALA A 345 -5.74 -22.59 -0.61
CA ALA A 345 -6.14 -23.89 -1.12
C ALA A 345 -5.50 -25.06 -0.34
N LYS A 346 -4.23 -24.91 0.08
CA LYS A 346 -3.49 -25.96 0.80
C LYS A 346 -3.92 -26.11 2.25
N GLN A 347 -4.26 -25.01 2.92
CA GLN A 347 -4.44 -24.98 4.38
C GLN A 347 -5.91 -24.90 4.84
N GLY A 348 -6.86 -24.64 3.93
CA GLY A 348 -8.24 -24.31 4.30
C GLY A 348 -8.35 -22.96 5.02
N LYS A 349 -9.56 -22.36 5.05
CA LYS A 349 -9.77 -20.98 5.54
C LYS A 349 -9.37 -20.70 7.00
N GLN A 350 -9.24 -21.73 7.84
CA GLN A 350 -8.96 -21.55 9.28
C GLN A 350 -7.47 -21.50 9.65
N SER A 351 -6.55 -21.75 8.71
CA SER A 351 -5.12 -21.93 9.04
C SER A 351 -4.19 -20.83 8.51
N PHE A 352 -4.67 -19.87 7.70
CA PHE A 352 -3.78 -18.85 7.12
C PHE A 352 -3.03 -18.03 8.19
N TRP A 353 -3.72 -17.68 9.29
CA TRP A 353 -3.23 -16.78 10.35
C TRP A 353 -2.26 -17.41 11.36
N HIS A 354 -2.13 -18.73 11.37
CA HIS A 354 -1.52 -19.45 12.50
C HIS A 354 -0.27 -20.24 12.15
N THR A 355 0.14 -20.24 10.88
CA THR A 355 1.37 -20.93 10.46
C THR A 355 2.43 -19.93 10.06
N ALA A 356 3.59 -19.97 10.73
CA ALA A 356 4.80 -19.23 10.32
C ALA A 356 5.17 -19.46 8.84
N ASP A 357 4.70 -20.57 8.26
CA ASP A 357 4.83 -20.95 6.86
C ASP A 357 4.20 -19.95 5.85
N ASN A 358 3.33 -19.04 6.30
CA ASN A 358 2.68 -18.04 5.43
C ASN A 358 3.31 -16.65 5.50
N ILE A 359 4.32 -16.45 6.35
CA ILE A 359 5.07 -15.19 6.37
C ILE A 359 5.98 -15.19 5.14
N LEU A 360 5.87 -14.15 4.32
CA LEU A 360 6.76 -13.97 3.18
C LEU A 360 8.04 -13.27 3.61
N HIS A 361 9.18 -13.96 3.68
CA HIS A 361 10.47 -13.30 3.92
C HIS A 361 11.08 -12.82 2.61
N HIS A 362 12.03 -11.90 2.69
CA HIS A 362 12.74 -11.40 1.50
C HIS A 362 13.39 -12.52 0.69
N ARG A 363 13.91 -13.59 1.33
CA ARG A 363 14.43 -14.76 0.61
C ARG A 363 13.40 -15.47 -0.27
N GLU A 364 12.13 -15.50 0.11
CA GLU A 364 11.07 -16.09 -0.74
C GLU A 364 10.74 -15.14 -1.90
N VAL A 365 10.76 -13.81 -1.68
CA VAL A 365 10.67 -12.84 -2.79
C VAL A 365 11.82 -13.04 -3.78
N PHE A 366 13.06 -13.17 -3.28
CA PHE A 366 14.19 -13.48 -4.16
C PHE A 366 13.98 -14.78 -4.94
N LYS A 367 13.70 -15.88 -4.24
CA LYS A 367 13.64 -17.23 -4.83
C LYS A 367 12.50 -17.41 -5.82
N GLU A 368 11.36 -16.80 -5.56
CA GLU A 368 10.12 -17.09 -6.28
C GLU A 368 9.69 -15.97 -7.23
N TYR A 369 10.17 -14.74 -7.03
CA TYR A 369 9.84 -13.59 -7.89
C TYR A 369 11.06 -13.11 -8.70
N ILE A 370 12.25 -13.03 -8.09
CA ILE A 370 13.44 -12.50 -8.77
C ILE A 370 14.21 -13.57 -9.55
N LEU A 371 14.55 -14.69 -8.91
CA LEU A 371 15.40 -15.74 -9.49
C LEU A 371 14.84 -16.34 -10.80
N PRO A 372 13.52 -16.51 -11.01
CA PRO A 372 13.01 -17.00 -12.30
C PRO A 372 13.34 -16.11 -13.51
N ASN A 373 13.79 -14.88 -13.28
CA ASN A 373 14.07 -13.90 -14.33
C ASN A 373 15.49 -13.96 -14.91
N ILE A 374 16.43 -14.78 -14.40
CA ILE A 374 17.85 -14.73 -14.83
C ILE A 374 18.29 -15.81 -15.84
N THR A 375 17.37 -16.31 -16.66
CA THR A 375 17.60 -17.53 -17.47
C THR A 375 18.63 -17.40 -18.59
N GLU A 376 18.61 -16.31 -19.36
CA GLU A 376 19.54 -16.06 -20.48
C GLU A 376 20.03 -14.60 -20.45
N PRO A 377 21.19 -14.30 -21.08
CA PRO A 377 21.63 -12.92 -21.23
C PRO A 377 20.57 -12.05 -21.91
N ARG A 378 20.33 -10.87 -21.34
CA ARG A 378 19.34 -9.90 -21.81
C ARG A 378 20.02 -8.75 -22.53
N HIS A 379 19.50 -8.41 -23.70
CA HIS A 379 19.87 -7.20 -24.43
C HIS A 379 19.11 -5.98 -23.91
N ASP A 380 19.71 -4.80 -24.05
CA ASP A 380 19.20 -3.51 -23.56
C ASP A 380 18.79 -3.55 -22.08
N TRP A 381 19.62 -4.23 -21.29
CA TRP A 381 19.38 -4.52 -19.88
C TRP A 381 20.64 -4.27 -19.08
N ASN A 382 20.52 -3.46 -18.02
CA ASN A 382 21.61 -3.12 -17.12
C ASN A 382 21.40 -3.78 -15.76
N ASN A 383 22.15 -4.85 -15.50
CA ASN A 383 22.21 -5.52 -14.19
C ASN A 383 23.15 -4.85 -13.18
N VAL A 384 23.58 -3.60 -13.40
CA VAL A 384 24.37 -2.81 -12.44
C VAL A 384 25.68 -3.50 -12.05
N CYS A 385 26.41 -4.03 -13.04
CA CYS A 385 27.76 -4.54 -12.78
C CYS A 385 28.73 -3.40 -12.46
N GLU A 386 29.21 -3.37 -11.22
CA GLU A 386 30.01 -2.25 -10.70
C GLU A 386 31.47 -2.26 -11.17
N ARG A 387 32.04 -3.45 -11.41
CA ARG A 387 33.49 -3.58 -11.63
C ARG A 387 33.83 -3.64 -13.11
N ILE A 388 34.47 -2.59 -13.61
CA ILE A 388 35.07 -2.55 -14.94
C ILE A 388 36.22 -3.56 -15.04
N VAL A 389 36.20 -4.39 -16.08
CA VAL A 389 37.32 -5.27 -16.42
C VAL A 389 38.37 -4.47 -17.21
N PRO A 390 39.64 -4.40 -16.74
CA PRO A 390 40.70 -3.73 -17.47
C PRO A 390 40.85 -4.29 -18.89
N GLU A 391 41.03 -3.40 -19.88
CA GLU A 391 41.13 -3.76 -21.31
C GLU A 391 39.87 -4.49 -21.85
N GLY A 392 38.73 -4.31 -21.18
CA GLY A 392 37.46 -4.94 -21.51
C GLY A 392 36.75 -4.38 -22.75
N GLU A 393 37.20 -3.26 -23.33
CA GLU A 393 36.57 -2.59 -24.49
C GLU A 393 36.53 -3.47 -25.76
N GLY A 394 37.50 -4.37 -25.92
CA GLY A 394 37.59 -5.28 -27.07
C GLY A 394 37.02 -6.69 -26.82
N MET A 395 36.47 -6.95 -25.64
CA MET A 395 35.98 -8.28 -25.27
C MET A 395 34.57 -8.51 -25.80
N SER A 396 34.31 -9.67 -26.38
CA SER A 396 32.94 -10.15 -26.61
C SER A 396 32.22 -10.44 -25.29
N LEU A 397 30.89 -10.57 -25.35
CA LEU A 397 30.07 -10.98 -24.20
C LEU A 397 30.56 -12.32 -23.60
N ASP A 398 30.91 -13.30 -24.43
CA ASP A 398 31.43 -14.61 -23.98
C ASP A 398 32.79 -14.49 -23.28
N GLN A 399 33.66 -13.60 -23.77
CA GLN A 399 34.92 -13.32 -23.09
C GLN A 399 34.66 -12.65 -21.73
N CYS A 400 33.70 -11.73 -21.67
CA CYS A 400 33.30 -11.07 -20.42
C CYS A 400 32.71 -12.07 -19.40
N ARG A 401 31.86 -12.99 -19.86
CA ARG A 401 31.37 -14.12 -19.08
C ARG A 401 32.53 -14.95 -18.53
N GLY A 402 33.50 -15.30 -19.38
CA GLY A 402 34.68 -16.07 -18.98
C GLY A 402 35.55 -15.35 -17.94
N GLU A 403 35.62 -14.01 -17.97
CA GLU A 403 36.28 -13.23 -16.91
C GLU A 403 35.54 -13.33 -15.57
N CYS A 404 34.21 -13.35 -15.59
CA CYS A 404 33.41 -13.57 -14.39
C CYS A 404 33.62 -14.99 -13.85
N GLU A 405 33.55 -16.02 -14.70
CA GLU A 405 33.73 -17.43 -14.30
C GLU A 405 35.09 -17.72 -13.64
N ARG A 406 36.14 -16.98 -14.01
CA ARG A 406 37.48 -17.13 -13.38
C ARG A 406 37.60 -16.39 -12.05
N ARG A 407 36.70 -15.46 -11.75
CA ARG A 407 36.72 -14.67 -10.52
C ARG A 407 35.89 -15.36 -9.45
N LYS A 408 36.53 -15.67 -8.33
CA LYS A 408 35.84 -16.24 -7.17
C LYS A 408 34.75 -15.28 -6.69
N GLY A 409 33.53 -15.80 -6.52
CA GLY A 409 32.38 -15.03 -6.02
C GLY A 409 31.68 -14.18 -7.07
N CYS A 410 32.12 -14.20 -8.33
CA CYS A 410 31.42 -13.45 -9.38
C CYS A 410 30.05 -14.08 -9.67
N LEU A 411 29.01 -13.26 -9.67
CA LEU A 411 27.62 -13.68 -9.87
C LEU A 411 27.06 -13.27 -11.22
N GLN A 412 27.57 -12.17 -11.78
CA GLN A 412 26.99 -11.56 -12.97
C GLN A 412 28.01 -10.75 -13.76
N TYR A 413 27.71 -10.56 -15.04
CA TYR A 413 28.54 -9.86 -16.02
C TYR A 413 27.67 -8.98 -16.91
N SER A 414 28.26 -7.94 -17.50
CA SER A 414 27.63 -7.13 -18.53
C SER A 414 28.64 -6.63 -19.55
N HIS A 415 28.16 -6.38 -20.76
CA HIS A 415 28.94 -5.85 -21.86
C HIS A 415 28.20 -4.66 -22.47
N SER A 416 28.90 -3.55 -22.63
CA SER A 416 28.38 -2.31 -23.21
C SER A 416 29.44 -1.67 -24.12
N PRO A 417 29.17 -0.53 -24.80
CA PRO A 417 30.17 0.18 -25.59
C PRO A 417 31.40 0.62 -24.79
N THR A 418 31.31 0.73 -23.45
CA THR A 418 32.44 1.05 -22.57
C THR A 418 33.23 -0.19 -22.13
N GLY A 419 32.83 -1.38 -22.58
CA GLY A 419 33.51 -2.65 -22.36
C GLY A 419 32.79 -3.59 -21.39
N CYS A 420 33.56 -4.57 -20.89
CA CYS A 420 33.12 -5.61 -19.98
C CYS A 420 33.10 -5.16 -18.51
N ASN A 421 32.00 -5.45 -17.81
CA ASN A 421 31.87 -5.29 -16.37
C ASN A 421 31.45 -6.61 -15.71
N VAL A 422 31.82 -6.79 -14.44
CA VAL A 422 31.46 -7.97 -13.62
C VAL A 422 31.05 -7.54 -12.22
N SER A 423 30.33 -8.40 -11.48
CA SER A 423 29.95 -8.12 -10.10
C SER A 423 29.95 -9.37 -9.22
N GLU A 424 30.28 -9.18 -7.95
CA GLU A 424 30.12 -10.17 -6.87
C GLU A 424 28.79 -9.98 -6.12
N THR A 425 28.09 -8.87 -6.38
CA THR A 425 26.75 -8.58 -5.87
C THR A 425 25.71 -8.90 -6.93
N PHE A 426 24.64 -9.58 -6.54
CA PHE A 426 23.52 -9.87 -7.42
C PHE A 426 22.58 -8.67 -7.54
N HIS A 427 22.25 -8.29 -8.77
CA HIS A 427 21.11 -7.44 -9.09
C HIS A 427 20.40 -8.02 -10.33
N LEU A 428 19.07 -8.02 -10.32
CA LEU A 428 18.33 -8.29 -11.55
C LEU A 428 18.45 -7.09 -12.49
N GLY A 429 18.48 -5.86 -11.98
CA GLY A 429 18.64 -4.67 -12.79
C GLY A 429 17.37 -4.25 -13.53
N THR A 430 17.56 -3.31 -14.46
CA THR A 430 16.48 -2.64 -15.18
C THR A 430 16.85 -2.45 -16.66
N VAL A 431 15.96 -1.81 -17.43
CA VAL A 431 16.23 -1.47 -18.84
C VAL A 431 17.44 -0.54 -18.93
N GLY A 432 18.38 -0.87 -19.82
CA GLY A 432 19.59 -0.09 -20.04
C GLY A 432 20.09 -0.21 -21.49
N GLU A 433 19.79 0.79 -22.30
CA GLU A 433 20.08 0.78 -23.74
C GLU A 433 21.56 0.55 -24.03
N GLY A 434 21.85 -0.36 -24.96
CA GLY A 434 23.22 -0.70 -25.37
C GLY A 434 23.98 -1.59 -24.38
N VAL A 435 23.37 -2.02 -23.28
CA VAL A 435 23.96 -2.96 -22.33
C VAL A 435 23.40 -4.35 -22.55
N THR A 436 24.26 -5.36 -22.64
CA THR A 436 23.85 -6.78 -22.59
C THR A 436 24.36 -7.39 -21.29
N SER A 437 23.44 -7.91 -20.48
CA SER A 437 23.71 -8.39 -19.12
C SER A 437 23.38 -9.86 -18.96
N GLY A 438 24.19 -10.59 -18.19
CA GLY A 438 23.95 -12.00 -17.88
C GLY A 438 24.34 -12.34 -16.45
N TRP A 439 23.86 -13.50 -15.99
CA TRP A 439 24.11 -14.05 -14.65
C TRP A 439 24.76 -15.42 -14.79
N LEU A 440 25.70 -15.72 -13.90
CA LEU A 440 26.24 -17.07 -13.77
C LEU A 440 25.29 -17.87 -12.87
N THR A 441 24.28 -18.50 -13.46
CA THR A 441 23.18 -19.16 -12.74
C THR A 441 23.68 -20.14 -11.67
N ASP A 442 24.67 -20.97 -11.98
CA ASP A 442 25.26 -21.92 -11.02
C ASP A 442 25.91 -21.17 -9.84
N SER A 443 26.65 -20.08 -10.10
CA SER A 443 27.25 -19.26 -9.05
C SER A 443 26.20 -18.53 -8.20
N VAL A 444 25.10 -18.09 -8.80
CA VAL A 444 23.96 -17.50 -8.07
C VAL A 444 23.27 -18.54 -7.18
N MET A 445 23.09 -19.77 -7.67
CA MET A 445 22.53 -20.87 -6.87
C MET A 445 23.45 -21.23 -5.70
N ASP A 446 24.76 -21.37 -5.95
CA ASP A 446 25.76 -21.63 -4.90
C ASP A 446 25.79 -20.49 -3.87
N TRP A 447 25.81 -19.23 -4.31
CA TRP A 447 25.73 -18.06 -3.43
C TRP A 447 24.47 -18.09 -2.56
N MET A 448 23.33 -18.40 -3.18
CA MET A 448 22.06 -18.52 -2.48
C MET A 448 22.13 -19.59 -1.39
N GLU A 449 22.75 -20.76 -1.63
CA GLU A 449 22.93 -21.83 -0.64
C GLU A 449 23.64 -21.33 0.64
N HIS A 450 24.64 -20.46 0.50
CA HIS A 450 25.36 -19.87 1.63
C HIS A 450 24.51 -18.87 2.43
N MET A 451 23.49 -18.29 1.81
CA MET A 451 22.57 -17.33 2.43
C MET A 451 21.47 -17.99 3.29
N HIS A 452 21.28 -19.32 3.24
CA HIS A 452 20.13 -20.00 3.89
C HIS A 452 20.06 -19.93 5.41
N SER A 453 21.19 -19.69 6.10
CA SER A 453 21.20 -19.70 7.57
C SER A 453 20.52 -18.45 8.15
N CYS A 454 19.25 -18.57 8.54
CA CYS A 454 18.52 -17.52 9.26
C CYS A 454 18.36 -17.88 10.74
N GLN A 455 18.51 -16.90 11.64
CA GLN A 455 18.29 -17.14 13.07
C GLN A 455 16.78 -17.11 13.37
N SER A 456 16.36 -17.81 14.43
CA SER A 456 14.93 -17.92 14.79
C SER A 456 14.30 -16.57 15.16
N LYS A 457 15.09 -15.58 15.57
CA LYS A 457 14.64 -14.21 15.84
C LYS A 457 14.30 -13.44 14.56
N ASP A 458 15.03 -13.72 13.46
CA ASP A 458 14.89 -13.02 12.18
C ASP A 458 13.62 -13.47 11.41
N ILE A 459 13.14 -14.69 11.71
CA ILE A 459 12.03 -15.33 11.01
C ILE A 459 10.66 -14.84 11.54
N LYS A 460 10.61 -14.20 12.71
CA LYS A 460 9.35 -13.74 13.30
C LYS A 460 8.93 -12.40 12.72
N ILE A 461 7.65 -12.29 12.39
CA ILE A 461 7.00 -11.00 12.14
C ILE A 461 6.58 -10.37 13.48
N SER A 462 7.54 -10.05 14.37
CA SER A 462 7.37 -9.26 15.62
C SER A 462 8.63 -9.25 16.47
#